data_AF-A0AAN9YSA9-F1
#
_entry.id   AF-A0AAN9YSA9-F1
#
_cell.length_a   1.000
_cell.length_b   1.000
_cell.length_c   1.000
_cell.angle_alpha   90.00
_cell.angle_beta   90.00
_cell.angle_gamma   90.00
#
_symmetry.space_group_name_H-M   'P 1'
#
loop_
_entity.id
_entity.type
_entity.pdbx_description
1 polymer ?
#
loop_
_entity_poly.entity_id
_entity_poly.type
_entity_poly.pdbx_seq_one_letter_code
_entity_poly.pdbx_strand_id
1 'polypeptide(L)'
;MSLLSPTSALVTRIKGQQVPSSMANSQIFYQNLEESLDVRRASHTFYSIVDNNWQTEGVVDFCSNDQLSLSSSGVLRAEFLAELAKYPGFPTGSTGSRLIDGNYKYLEQAEKDIATFHGAEEGLIFHSGFDANVAIWTAIPRPGDVLLYDESVHASTHEGMKQSLASQRFDFQHNHIESFRDALASVFDTIPLIKQGKRSVIIAVESVYSMDGDMCPLQEFVEIAADISCGRGNVQFVVDEAHSTGLFGPQGRGFVCELGLEKDIALVIHTFGKAMGSAGVEHPVVPLNQSRLRITLHAANTEDEVEGLAQSILAWADETLAIEEGRSEEKVTQSARVVYDWMKHEGLVGFGLT
;
A
#
# COMPACT_ATOMS: atom_id res chain seq x y z
N MET A 1 -22.62 31.22 19.70
CA MET A 1 -21.58 30.41 19.04
C MET A 1 -20.37 30.38 19.95
N SER A 2 -20.27 29.34 20.79
CA SER A 2 -19.05 29.11 21.57
C SER A 2 -17.99 28.67 20.56
N LEU A 3 -16.92 29.45 20.45
CA LEU A 3 -15.72 29.03 19.73
C LEU A 3 -15.23 27.76 20.45
N LEU A 4 -15.14 26.67 19.70
CA LEU A 4 -14.74 25.34 20.14
C LEU A 4 -13.46 25.45 20.99
N SER A 5 -13.48 24.93 22.23
CA SER A 5 -12.22 24.69 22.93
C SER A 5 -11.43 23.67 22.11
N PRO A 6 -10.09 23.83 21.95
CA PRO A 6 -9.30 22.87 21.20
C PRO A 6 -9.54 21.45 21.75
N THR A 7 -10.00 20.55 20.88
CA THR A 7 -10.25 19.15 21.20
C THR A 7 -8.96 18.50 21.70
N SER A 8 -9.09 17.40 22.46
CA SER A 8 -7.95 16.65 23.02
C SER A 8 -6.90 16.34 21.96
N ALA A 9 -7.30 16.03 20.72
CA ALA A 9 -6.42 15.76 19.59
C ALA A 9 -5.52 16.94 19.20
N LEU A 10 -6.05 18.17 19.15
CA LEU A 10 -5.25 19.36 18.83
C LEU A 10 -4.25 19.66 19.96
N VAL A 11 -4.69 19.50 21.21
CA VAL A 11 -3.83 19.67 22.39
C VAL A 11 -2.73 18.61 22.44
N THR A 12 -3.03 17.35 22.10
CA THR A 12 -2.04 16.27 21.98
C THR A 12 -1.04 16.56 20.87
N ARG A 13 -1.49 17.04 19.70
CA ARG A 13 -0.61 17.42 18.58
C ARG A 13 0.32 18.57 18.96
N ILE A 14 -0.18 19.58 19.66
CA ILE A 14 0.63 20.70 20.18
C ILE A 14 1.63 20.21 21.24
N LYS A 15 1.22 19.32 22.15
CA LYS A 15 2.12 18.73 23.15
C LYS A 15 3.21 17.85 22.52
N GLY A 16 2.88 17.09 21.48
CA GLY A 16 3.84 16.26 20.73
C GLY A 16 4.91 17.06 19.98
N GLN A 17 4.72 18.36 19.77
CA GLN A 17 5.71 19.26 19.19
C GLN A 17 6.69 19.83 20.22
N GLN A 18 6.55 19.52 21.51
CA GLN A 18 7.48 20.01 22.54
C GLN A 18 8.79 19.21 22.51
N VAL A 19 9.91 19.93 22.62
CA VAL A 19 11.26 19.35 22.66
C VAL A 19 11.45 18.62 24.00
N PRO A 20 11.87 17.34 24.02
CA PRO A 20 12.16 16.63 25.27
C PRO A 20 13.30 17.32 26.05
N SER A 21 13.13 17.52 27.37
CA SER A 21 14.15 18.16 28.18
C SER A 21 15.37 17.25 28.40
N SER A 22 16.52 17.69 27.87
CA SER A 22 17.88 17.20 28.10
C SER A 22 18.28 15.92 27.31
N MET A 23 18.80 16.15 26.11
CA MET A 23 19.49 15.17 25.27
C MET A 23 21.02 15.20 25.40
N ALA A 24 21.54 16.09 26.26
CA ALA A 24 22.97 16.41 26.39
C ALA A 24 23.86 15.22 26.79
N ASN A 25 23.28 14.14 27.35
CA ASN A 25 23.99 12.92 27.74
C ASN A 25 23.56 11.66 26.94
N SER A 26 22.80 11.84 25.85
CA SER A 26 22.33 10.72 25.02
C SER A 26 23.40 10.27 24.00
N GLN A 27 23.30 9.04 23.49
CA GLN A 27 24.20 8.56 22.41
C GLN A 27 23.96 9.38 21.13
N ILE A 28 25.01 9.56 20.32
CA ILE A 28 24.97 10.36 19.09
C ILE A 28 23.85 9.96 18.12
N PHE A 29 23.49 8.68 18.07
CA PHE A 29 22.37 8.20 17.26
C PHE A 29 21.05 8.90 17.62
N TYR A 30 20.73 8.99 18.92
CA TYR A 30 19.50 9.64 19.38
C TYR A 30 19.56 11.15 19.17
N GLN A 31 20.74 11.77 19.35
CA GLN A 31 20.98 13.18 19.03
C GLN A 31 20.61 13.50 17.58
N ASN A 32 21.10 12.72 16.63
CA ASN A 32 20.78 12.90 15.21
C ASN A 32 19.27 12.74 14.91
N LEU A 33 18.58 11.82 15.61
CA LEU A 33 17.13 11.65 15.46
C LEU A 33 16.38 12.90 15.94
N GLU A 34 16.68 13.41 17.14
CA GLU A 34 16.02 14.63 17.62
C GLU A 34 16.40 15.86 16.82
N GLU A 35 17.63 16.00 16.33
CA GLU A 35 17.99 17.08 15.41
C GLU A 35 17.09 17.07 14.15
N SER A 36 16.83 15.88 13.61
CA SER A 36 15.90 15.71 12.47
C SER A 36 14.46 16.06 12.84
N LEU A 37 14.02 15.73 14.06
CA LEU A 37 12.70 16.08 14.58
C LEU A 37 12.58 17.59 14.86
N ASP A 38 13.63 18.24 15.35
CA ASP A 38 13.68 19.66 15.64
C ASP A 38 13.54 20.49 14.37
N VAL A 39 14.15 20.07 13.26
CA VAL A 39 13.91 20.69 11.95
C VAL A 39 12.42 20.61 11.57
N ARG A 40 11.76 19.47 11.81
CA ARG A 40 10.32 19.31 11.53
C ARG A 40 9.44 20.13 12.47
N ARG A 41 9.79 20.22 13.77
CA ARG A 41 9.08 21.05 14.75
C ARG A 41 9.20 22.53 14.40
N ALA A 42 10.41 23.00 14.11
CA ALA A 42 10.70 24.39 13.76
C ALA A 42 10.04 24.83 12.44
N SER A 43 9.91 23.91 11.48
CA SER A 43 9.20 24.17 10.21
C SER A 43 7.69 23.91 10.27
N HIS A 44 7.15 23.52 11.43
CA HIS A 44 5.76 23.11 11.61
C HIS A 44 5.31 21.95 10.70
N THR A 45 6.25 21.10 10.27
CA THR A 45 6.01 19.90 9.45
C THR A 45 6.05 18.60 10.27
N PHE A 46 6.14 18.70 11.60
CA PHE A 46 6.03 17.55 12.49
C PHE A 46 4.58 17.06 12.57
N TYR A 47 4.35 15.81 12.16
CA TYR A 47 3.07 15.12 12.26
C TYR A 47 3.16 14.02 13.33
N SER A 48 2.11 13.92 14.14
CA SER A 48 1.89 12.83 15.08
C SER A 48 0.66 12.04 14.66
N ILE A 49 0.64 10.73 14.91
CA ILE A 49 -0.56 9.92 14.78
C ILE A 49 -1.60 10.43 15.79
N VAL A 50 -2.81 10.69 15.32
CA VAL A 50 -3.93 11.16 16.14
C VAL A 50 -5.17 10.36 15.81
N ASP A 51 -6.04 10.17 16.80
CA ASP A 51 -7.37 9.63 16.58
C ASP A 51 -8.20 10.66 15.80
N ASN A 52 -8.84 10.21 14.72
CA ASN A 52 -9.70 11.08 13.94
C ASN A 52 -11.04 11.26 14.68
N ASN A 53 -11.31 12.47 15.18
CA ASN A 53 -12.54 12.79 15.94
C ASN A 53 -13.81 12.41 15.19
N TRP A 54 -13.80 12.59 13.86
CA TRP A 54 -14.35 11.64 12.90
C TRP A 54 -15.18 10.45 13.36
N GLN A 55 -14.42 9.50 13.91
CA GLN A 55 -14.80 8.14 14.21
C GLN A 55 -15.36 8.02 15.63
N THR A 56 -15.20 9.05 16.46
CA THR A 56 -15.37 8.97 17.92
C THR A 56 -16.33 10.02 18.50
N GLU A 57 -16.55 11.16 17.84
CA GLU A 57 -17.20 12.33 18.46
C GLU A 57 -18.44 12.90 17.72
N GLY A 58 -19.10 12.14 16.84
CA GLY A 58 -20.34 12.60 16.19
C GLY A 58 -20.15 13.87 15.33
N VAL A 59 -18.93 14.08 14.85
CA VAL A 59 -18.56 15.18 13.96
C VAL A 59 -18.74 14.78 12.50
N VAL A 60 -18.87 15.77 11.62
CA VAL A 60 -18.98 15.54 10.17
C VAL A 60 -17.58 15.45 9.57
N ASP A 61 -17.34 14.40 8.79
CA ASP A 61 -16.10 14.16 8.07
C ASP A 61 -16.06 14.91 6.72
N PHE A 62 -15.03 15.74 6.53
CA PHE A 62 -14.74 16.46 5.28
C PHE A 62 -13.34 16.15 4.75
N CYS A 63 -12.66 15.14 5.30
CA CYS A 63 -11.24 14.88 5.01
C CYS A 63 -10.96 13.46 4.55
N SER A 64 -11.83 12.49 4.86
CA SER A 64 -11.62 11.12 4.41
C SER A 64 -11.70 10.99 2.89
N ASN A 65 -10.92 10.04 2.37
CA ASN A 65 -10.97 9.63 0.97
C ASN A 65 -12.10 8.62 0.68
N ASP A 66 -12.95 8.28 1.65
CA ASP A 66 -14.18 7.49 1.45
C ASP A 66 -15.27 8.34 0.77
N GLN A 67 -14.98 8.82 -0.44
CA GLN A 67 -15.76 9.82 -1.18
C GLN A 67 -17.21 9.37 -1.43
N LEU A 68 -17.44 8.06 -1.56
CA LEU A 68 -18.77 7.47 -1.77
C LEU A 68 -19.41 6.94 -0.48
N SER A 69 -18.74 7.10 0.67
CA SER A 69 -19.19 6.55 1.96
C SER A 69 -19.44 5.03 1.91
N LEU A 70 -18.73 4.30 1.05
CA LEU A 70 -18.91 2.85 0.91
C LEU A 70 -18.43 2.11 2.16
N SER A 71 -17.37 2.62 2.81
CA SER A 71 -16.85 2.02 4.03
C SER A 71 -17.81 2.19 5.21
N SER A 72 -18.51 3.33 5.29
CA SER A 72 -19.39 3.69 6.41
C SER A 72 -20.86 3.27 6.20
N SER A 73 -21.34 3.18 4.96
CA SER A 73 -22.74 2.82 4.63
C SER A 73 -23.12 1.38 5.03
N GLY A 74 -22.14 0.49 5.17
CA GLY A 74 -22.35 -0.93 5.47
C GLY A 74 -22.76 -1.78 4.26
N VAL A 75 -22.99 -1.18 3.09
CA VAL A 75 -23.30 -1.91 1.84
C VAL A 75 -22.13 -2.80 1.45
N LEU A 76 -20.91 -2.24 1.40
CA LEU A 76 -19.70 -3.00 1.08
C LEU A 76 -19.44 -4.11 2.12
N ARG A 77 -19.69 -3.84 3.40
CA ARG A 77 -19.57 -4.84 4.47
C ARG A 77 -20.52 -6.01 4.26
N ALA A 78 -21.76 -5.75 3.84
CA ALA A 78 -22.74 -6.81 3.58
C ALA A 78 -22.28 -7.72 2.42
N GLU A 79 -21.82 -7.13 1.31
CA GLU A 79 -21.30 -7.88 0.16
C GLU A 79 -20.03 -8.67 0.51
N PHE A 80 -19.10 -8.07 1.25
CA PHE A 80 -17.90 -8.73 1.73
C PHE A 80 -18.22 -9.97 2.59
N LEU A 81 -19.13 -9.83 3.56
CA LEU A 81 -19.55 -10.95 4.41
C LEU A 81 -20.27 -12.04 3.62
N ALA A 82 -21.08 -11.66 2.62
CA ALA A 82 -21.75 -12.60 1.73
C ALA A 82 -20.75 -13.38 0.87
N GLU A 83 -19.70 -12.72 0.34
CA GLU A 83 -18.65 -13.38 -0.43
C GLU A 83 -17.85 -14.35 0.44
N LEU A 84 -17.43 -13.94 1.64
CA LEU A 84 -16.75 -14.83 2.59
C LEU A 84 -17.58 -16.07 2.95
N ALA A 85 -18.90 -15.91 3.09
CA ALA A 85 -19.80 -17.02 3.40
C ALA A 85 -19.84 -18.09 2.29
N LYS A 86 -19.48 -17.76 1.05
CA LYS A 86 -19.36 -18.72 -0.06
C LYS A 86 -18.14 -19.63 0.07
N TYR A 87 -17.14 -19.24 0.86
CA TYR A 87 -15.88 -19.97 1.04
C TYR A 87 -15.62 -20.32 2.51
N PRO A 88 -16.43 -21.22 3.12
CA PRO A 88 -16.21 -21.64 4.49
C PRO A 88 -14.85 -22.34 4.62
N GLY A 89 -13.93 -21.77 5.42
CA GLY A 89 -12.57 -22.29 5.60
C GLY A 89 -11.49 -21.63 4.74
N PHE A 90 -11.72 -20.43 4.19
CA PHE A 90 -10.68 -19.67 3.50
C PHE A 90 -9.45 -19.43 4.42
N PRO A 91 -8.21 -19.56 3.90
CA PRO A 91 -7.02 -19.18 4.64
C PRO A 91 -6.98 -17.66 4.84
N THR A 92 -6.71 -17.20 6.06
CA THR A 92 -6.60 -15.75 6.36
C THR A 92 -5.27 -15.13 5.93
N GLY A 93 -4.31 -15.93 5.46
CA GLY A 93 -3.02 -15.45 4.99
C GLY A 93 -2.51 -16.29 3.84
N SER A 94 -1.79 -15.64 2.91
CA SER A 94 -1.15 -16.32 1.79
C SER A 94 0.02 -17.20 2.21
N THR A 95 0.61 -16.95 3.39
CA THR A 95 1.76 -17.68 3.96
C THR A 95 3.04 -17.70 3.11
N GLY A 96 3.08 -16.93 2.02
CA GLY A 96 4.22 -16.83 1.12
C GLY A 96 4.09 -15.64 0.16
N SER A 97 5.15 -15.38 -0.59
CA SER A 97 5.10 -14.45 -1.72
C SER A 97 4.32 -15.08 -2.87
N ARG A 98 3.79 -14.25 -3.78
CA ARG A 98 3.07 -14.68 -4.98
C ARG A 98 3.80 -15.78 -5.77
N LEU A 99 5.12 -15.70 -5.87
CA LEU A 99 5.93 -16.62 -6.69
C LEU A 99 6.28 -17.94 -6.00
N ILE A 100 6.26 -17.99 -4.66
CA ILE A 100 6.84 -19.13 -3.94
C ILE A 100 5.76 -19.98 -3.26
N ASP A 101 4.69 -19.40 -2.69
CA ASP A 101 3.57 -20.18 -2.10
C ASP A 101 2.28 -19.35 -1.84
N GLY A 102 2.30 -18.06 -2.16
CA GLY A 102 1.24 -17.11 -1.78
C GLY A 102 0.20 -16.81 -2.86
N ASN A 103 0.18 -17.55 -3.95
CA ASN A 103 -0.76 -17.35 -5.06
C ASN A 103 -1.78 -18.49 -5.11
N TYR A 104 -3.05 -18.14 -5.32
CA TYR A 104 -4.17 -19.09 -5.30
C TYR A 104 -5.29 -18.63 -6.24
N LYS A 105 -6.11 -19.59 -6.68
CA LYS A 105 -7.11 -19.39 -7.75
C LYS A 105 -8.08 -18.23 -7.52
N TYR A 106 -8.46 -17.98 -6.26
CA TYR A 106 -9.38 -16.88 -5.94
C TYR A 106 -8.73 -15.52 -6.22
N LEU A 107 -7.43 -15.37 -5.95
CA LEU A 107 -6.70 -14.13 -6.27
C LEU A 107 -6.61 -13.91 -7.79
N GLU A 108 -6.27 -14.95 -8.55
CA GLU A 108 -6.22 -14.88 -10.02
C GLU A 108 -7.60 -14.57 -10.63
N GLN A 109 -8.67 -15.15 -10.08
CA GLN A 109 -10.02 -14.85 -10.53
C GLN A 109 -10.42 -13.41 -10.21
N ALA A 110 -10.09 -12.91 -9.02
CA ALA A 110 -10.32 -11.52 -8.65
C ALA A 110 -9.56 -10.55 -9.56
N GLU A 111 -8.29 -10.84 -9.87
CA GLU A 111 -7.49 -10.06 -10.84
C GLU A 111 -8.14 -10.03 -12.23
N LYS A 112 -8.64 -11.18 -12.70
CA LYS A 112 -9.36 -11.28 -13.97
C LYS A 112 -10.68 -10.51 -13.96
N ASP A 113 -11.44 -10.58 -12.88
CA ASP A 113 -12.71 -9.87 -12.73
C ASP A 113 -12.48 -8.34 -12.71
N ILE A 114 -11.44 -7.88 -12.01
CA ILE A 114 -11.01 -6.48 -12.01
C ILE A 114 -10.56 -6.04 -13.41
N ALA A 115 -9.73 -6.82 -14.08
CA ALA A 115 -9.27 -6.52 -15.45
C ALA A 115 -10.48 -6.41 -16.41
N THR A 116 -11.39 -7.39 -16.35
CA THR A 116 -12.62 -7.40 -17.16
C THR A 116 -13.50 -6.18 -16.87
N PHE A 117 -13.63 -5.80 -15.60
CA PHE A 117 -14.41 -4.63 -15.19
C PHE A 117 -13.85 -3.32 -15.76
N HIS A 118 -12.53 -3.14 -15.74
CA HIS A 118 -11.85 -1.96 -16.28
C HIS A 118 -11.56 -2.03 -17.78
N GLY A 119 -11.89 -3.14 -18.45
CA GLY A 119 -11.64 -3.32 -19.88
C GLY A 119 -10.16 -3.56 -20.24
N ALA A 120 -9.35 -3.98 -19.26
CA ALA A 120 -7.93 -4.30 -19.44
C ALA A 120 -7.73 -5.77 -19.83
N GLU A 121 -6.60 -6.08 -20.47
CA GLU A 121 -6.24 -7.45 -20.84
C GLU A 121 -5.91 -8.31 -19.61
N GLU A 122 -5.22 -7.73 -18.63
CA GLU A 122 -4.77 -8.39 -17.40
C GLU A 122 -4.84 -7.42 -16.22
N GLY A 123 -4.88 -7.98 -15.00
CA GLY A 123 -4.91 -7.23 -13.75
C GLY A 123 -3.90 -7.78 -12.76
N LEU A 124 -3.31 -6.90 -11.94
CA LEU A 124 -2.35 -7.31 -10.92
C LEU A 124 -2.63 -6.55 -9.60
N ILE A 125 -2.92 -7.30 -8.54
CA ILE A 125 -3.19 -6.73 -7.21
C ILE A 125 -1.88 -6.50 -6.45
N PHE A 126 -1.74 -5.28 -5.95
CA PHE A 126 -0.71 -4.87 -5.00
C PHE A 126 -1.35 -4.50 -3.65
N HIS A 127 -0.53 -4.43 -2.60
CA HIS A 127 -1.00 -4.08 -1.25
C HIS A 127 -1.52 -2.63 -1.17
N SER A 128 -0.92 -1.73 -1.93
CA SER A 128 -1.33 -0.32 -2.00
C SER A 128 -1.10 0.27 -3.39
N GLY A 129 -1.76 1.39 -3.70
CA GLY A 129 -1.46 2.18 -4.89
C GLY A 129 -0.03 2.74 -4.89
N PHE A 130 0.57 2.92 -3.70
CA PHE A 130 1.98 3.29 -3.57
C PHE A 130 2.88 2.18 -4.10
N ASP A 131 2.66 0.94 -3.65
CA ASP A 131 3.44 -0.23 -4.09
C ASP A 131 3.25 -0.52 -5.58
N ALA A 132 2.02 -0.34 -6.10
CA ALA A 132 1.73 -0.48 -7.52
C ALA A 132 2.55 0.49 -8.37
N ASN A 133 2.58 1.77 -7.98
CA ASN A 133 3.42 2.78 -8.62
C ASN A 133 4.91 2.40 -8.57
N VAL A 134 5.44 2.07 -7.39
CA VAL A 134 6.84 1.66 -7.25
C VAL A 134 7.17 0.46 -8.13
N ALA A 135 6.30 -0.55 -8.17
CA ALA A 135 6.48 -1.75 -8.99
C ALA A 135 6.50 -1.43 -10.49
N ILE A 136 5.61 -0.58 -10.98
CA ILE A 136 5.55 -0.19 -12.40
C ILE A 136 6.87 0.46 -12.82
N TRP A 137 7.30 1.50 -12.11
CA TRP A 137 8.46 2.29 -12.52
C TRP A 137 9.81 1.58 -12.30
N THR A 138 9.85 0.59 -11.41
CA THR A 138 11.03 -0.27 -11.20
C THR A 138 11.12 -1.39 -12.22
N ALA A 139 10.01 -2.04 -12.56
CA ALA A 139 10.02 -3.30 -13.32
C ALA A 139 9.87 -3.12 -14.84
N ILE A 140 9.10 -2.10 -15.27
CA ILE A 140 8.68 -1.97 -16.67
C ILE A 140 9.71 -1.22 -17.52
N PRO A 141 10.18 -0.03 -17.13
CA PRO A 141 11.14 0.71 -17.93
C PRO A 141 12.45 -0.08 -18.15
N ARG A 142 13.00 0.01 -19.37
CA ARG A 142 14.23 -0.67 -19.76
C ARG A 142 15.38 0.32 -19.98
N PRO A 143 16.64 -0.16 -19.96
CA PRO A 143 17.77 0.66 -20.37
C PRO A 143 17.60 1.24 -21.78
N GLY A 144 17.64 2.57 -21.87
CA GLY A 144 17.47 3.34 -23.10
C GLY A 144 16.05 3.87 -23.32
N ASP A 145 15.07 3.46 -22.52
CA ASP A 145 13.77 4.14 -22.45
C ASP A 145 13.92 5.50 -21.74
N VAL A 146 12.91 6.35 -21.92
CA VAL A 146 12.83 7.68 -21.33
C VAL A 146 11.56 7.78 -20.50
N LEU A 147 11.65 8.33 -19.30
CA LEU A 147 10.48 8.69 -18.52
C LEU A 147 10.16 10.16 -18.75
N LEU A 148 8.91 10.46 -19.07
CA LEU A 148 8.39 11.82 -19.15
C LEU A 148 7.25 11.91 -18.13
N TYR A 149 7.21 12.91 -17.26
CA TYR A 149 6.20 12.94 -16.20
C TYR A 149 5.72 14.35 -15.92
N ASP A 150 4.45 14.46 -15.51
CA ASP A 150 3.91 15.71 -14.98
C ASP A 150 4.61 16.05 -13.66
N GLU A 151 5.07 17.29 -13.46
CA GLU A 151 5.83 17.67 -12.27
C GLU A 151 5.10 17.45 -10.93
N SER A 152 3.76 17.34 -10.96
CA SER A 152 2.90 17.16 -9.78
C SER A 152 2.47 15.71 -9.54
N VAL A 153 3.02 14.71 -10.26
CA VAL A 153 2.71 13.30 -10.00
C VAL A 153 3.05 12.89 -8.55
N HIS A 154 2.30 11.92 -8.04
CA HIS A 154 2.35 11.50 -6.66
C HIS A 154 3.76 11.04 -6.23
N ALA A 155 4.08 11.23 -4.95
CA ALA A 155 5.37 10.86 -4.37
C ALA A 155 5.75 9.38 -4.62
N SER A 156 4.76 8.47 -4.72
CA SER A 156 4.99 7.06 -5.06
C SER A 156 5.58 6.86 -6.46
N THR A 157 5.11 7.64 -7.44
CA THR A 157 5.62 7.65 -8.81
C THR A 157 7.08 8.08 -8.80
N HIS A 158 7.41 9.17 -8.11
CA HIS A 158 8.79 9.61 -7.94
C HIS A 158 9.66 8.54 -7.26
N GLU A 159 9.16 7.87 -6.23
CA GLU A 159 9.92 6.83 -5.52
C GLU A 159 10.23 5.63 -6.42
N GLY A 160 9.26 5.17 -7.22
CA GLY A 160 9.48 4.14 -8.22
C GLY A 160 10.48 4.58 -9.29
N MET A 161 10.34 5.81 -9.81
CA MET A 161 11.22 6.35 -10.85
C MET A 161 12.67 6.51 -10.39
N LYS A 162 12.95 6.69 -9.09
CA LYS A 162 14.32 6.71 -8.54
C LYS A 162 15.06 5.39 -8.72
N GLN A 163 14.33 4.29 -8.71
CA GLN A 163 14.87 2.93 -8.83
C GLN A 163 14.76 2.38 -10.26
N SER A 164 14.30 3.19 -11.21
CA SER A 164 14.08 2.79 -12.59
C SER A 164 15.37 2.51 -13.35
N LEU A 165 15.30 1.59 -14.33
CA LEU A 165 16.39 1.31 -15.26
C LEU A 165 16.47 2.29 -16.44
N ALA A 166 15.44 3.14 -16.62
CA ALA A 166 15.47 4.19 -17.62
C ALA A 166 16.56 5.22 -17.26
N SER A 167 17.43 5.54 -18.21
CA SER A 167 18.61 6.36 -17.96
C SER A 167 18.32 7.87 -17.97
N GLN A 168 17.16 8.27 -18.49
CA GLN A 168 16.78 9.67 -18.66
C GLN A 168 15.34 9.88 -18.21
N ARG A 169 15.14 11.00 -17.51
CA ARG A 169 13.86 11.41 -16.94
C ARG A 169 13.68 12.90 -17.17
N PHE A 170 12.53 13.30 -17.68
CA PHE A 170 12.17 14.68 -17.94
C PHE A 170 10.81 14.96 -17.34
N ASP A 171 10.64 16.14 -16.76
CA ASP A 171 9.38 16.68 -16.30
C ASP A 171 8.79 17.63 -17.35
N PHE A 172 7.48 17.83 -17.27
CA PHE A 172 6.78 18.94 -17.91
C PHE A 172 5.88 19.63 -16.90
N GLN A 173 5.59 20.92 -17.15
CA GLN A 173 4.79 21.73 -16.24
C GLN A 173 3.39 21.14 -16.05
N HIS A 174 2.90 21.24 -14.82
CA HIS A 174 1.68 20.60 -14.40
C HIS A 174 0.48 20.91 -15.31
N ASN A 175 -0.14 19.87 -15.87
CA ASN A 175 -1.28 19.93 -16.79
C ASN A 175 -1.09 20.89 -17.99
N HIS A 176 0.15 21.21 -18.36
CA HIS A 176 0.45 22.22 -19.35
C HIS A 176 0.71 21.61 -20.74
N ILE A 177 -0.26 21.76 -21.64
CA ILE A 177 -0.26 21.22 -23.01
C ILE A 177 1.02 21.55 -23.80
N GLU A 178 1.40 22.83 -23.88
CA GLU A 178 2.60 23.20 -24.67
C GLU A 178 3.90 22.72 -24.03
N SER A 179 4.02 22.76 -22.70
CA SER A 179 5.20 22.21 -22.01
C SER A 179 5.34 20.71 -22.25
N PHE A 180 4.24 19.97 -22.25
CA PHE A 180 4.24 18.54 -22.59
C PHE A 180 4.69 18.32 -24.05
N ARG A 181 4.11 19.08 -24.99
CA ARG A 181 4.46 19.02 -26.42
C ARG A 181 5.95 19.26 -26.64
N ASP A 182 6.49 20.33 -26.05
CA ASP A 182 7.89 20.72 -26.19
C ASP A 182 8.84 19.69 -25.57
N ALA A 183 8.50 19.17 -24.38
CA ALA A 183 9.30 18.14 -23.72
C ALA A 183 9.34 16.83 -24.54
N LEU A 184 8.18 16.39 -25.04
CA LEU A 184 8.10 15.17 -25.87
C LEU A 184 8.84 15.35 -27.21
N ALA A 185 8.67 16.49 -27.88
CA ALA A 185 9.40 16.79 -29.12
C ALA A 185 10.92 16.81 -28.90
N SER A 186 11.38 17.44 -27.81
CA SER A 186 12.78 17.47 -27.41
C SER A 186 13.36 16.07 -27.20
N VAL A 187 12.62 15.17 -26.52
CA VAL A 187 13.01 13.76 -26.36
C VAL A 187 13.19 13.06 -27.71
N PHE A 188 12.26 13.25 -28.65
CA PHE A 188 12.35 12.67 -29.99
C PHE A 188 13.51 13.23 -30.81
N ASP A 189 13.84 14.51 -30.66
CA ASP A 189 14.92 15.13 -31.41
C ASP A 189 16.31 14.84 -30.85
N THR A 190 16.43 14.69 -29.54
CA THR A 190 17.72 14.53 -28.87
C THR A 190 18.12 13.07 -28.65
N ILE A 191 17.17 12.13 -28.66
CA ILE A 191 17.42 10.71 -28.34
C ILE A 191 17.15 9.82 -29.56
N PRO A 192 18.20 9.44 -30.33
CA PRO A 192 18.04 8.68 -31.58
C PRO A 192 17.31 7.33 -31.41
N LEU A 193 17.46 6.66 -30.26
CA LEU A 193 16.81 5.37 -30.00
C LEU A 193 15.28 5.52 -29.90
N ILE A 194 14.79 6.63 -29.36
CA ILE A 194 13.36 6.96 -29.32
C ILE A 194 12.89 7.33 -30.74
N LYS A 195 13.60 8.23 -31.43
CA LYS A 195 13.26 8.62 -32.81
C LYS A 195 13.17 7.45 -33.79
N GLN A 196 13.99 6.43 -33.59
CA GLN A 196 14.03 5.22 -34.41
C GLN A 196 13.01 4.15 -33.97
N GLY A 197 12.24 4.38 -32.91
CA GLY A 197 11.30 3.39 -32.37
C GLY A 197 11.97 2.15 -31.76
N LYS A 198 13.24 2.25 -31.37
CA LYS A 198 13.99 1.13 -30.74
C LYS A 198 13.81 1.09 -29.22
N ARG A 199 13.33 2.19 -28.64
CA ARG A 199 13.06 2.40 -27.22
C ARG A 199 11.81 3.27 -27.07
N SER A 200 11.25 3.26 -25.87
CA SER A 200 9.96 3.89 -25.58
C SER A 200 10.10 5.12 -24.70
N VAL A 201 9.17 6.06 -24.88
CA VAL A 201 8.86 7.10 -23.89
C VAL A 201 7.70 6.60 -23.05
N ILE A 202 7.87 6.58 -21.73
CA ILE A 202 6.84 6.16 -20.79
C ILE A 202 6.41 7.41 -20.03
N ILE A 203 5.14 7.78 -20.17
CA ILE A 203 4.57 9.02 -19.66
C ILE A 203 3.83 8.73 -18.34
N ALA A 204 4.13 9.50 -17.29
CA ALA A 204 3.42 9.44 -16.00
C ALA A 204 2.49 10.65 -15.83
N VAL A 205 1.21 10.40 -15.56
CA VAL A 205 0.22 11.43 -15.20
C VAL A 205 -0.78 10.88 -14.18
N GLU A 206 -1.43 11.75 -13.43
CA GLU A 206 -2.64 11.41 -12.66
C GLU A 206 -3.87 11.88 -13.41
N SER A 207 -4.96 11.12 -13.34
CA SER A 207 -6.25 11.55 -13.92
C SER A 207 -6.88 12.70 -13.14
N VAL A 208 -6.95 12.57 -11.82
CA VAL A 208 -7.36 13.61 -10.85
C VAL A 208 -6.25 13.74 -9.82
N TYR A 209 -5.64 14.91 -9.73
CA TYR A 209 -4.47 15.12 -8.88
C TYR A 209 -4.86 15.27 -7.41
N SER A 210 -4.17 14.53 -6.55
CA SER A 210 -4.55 14.35 -5.14
C SER A 210 -4.67 15.62 -4.29
N MET A 211 -3.88 16.67 -4.59
CA MET A 211 -3.77 17.86 -3.74
C MET A 211 -4.65 19.02 -4.22
N ASP A 212 -4.59 19.33 -5.52
CA ASP A 212 -5.30 20.47 -6.11
C ASP A 212 -6.68 20.08 -6.66
N GLY A 213 -6.92 18.79 -6.89
CA GLY A 213 -8.21 18.25 -7.33
C GLY A 213 -8.55 18.58 -8.79
N ASP A 214 -7.59 19.10 -9.55
CA ASP A 214 -7.71 19.35 -10.98
C ASP A 214 -7.48 18.07 -11.79
N MET A 215 -7.83 18.12 -13.08
CA MET A 215 -7.88 16.96 -13.94
C MET A 215 -6.88 17.07 -15.10
N CYS A 216 -6.30 15.94 -15.48
CA CYS A 216 -5.38 15.87 -16.60
C CYS A 216 -6.09 16.09 -17.95
N PRO A 217 -5.54 16.92 -18.85
CA PRO A 217 -5.96 17.01 -20.25
C PRO A 217 -5.45 15.78 -21.04
N LEU A 218 -5.90 14.59 -20.62
CA LEU A 218 -5.35 13.31 -21.06
C LEU A 218 -5.59 13.06 -22.55
N GLN A 219 -6.76 13.45 -23.05
CA GLN A 219 -7.11 13.32 -24.47
C GLN A 219 -6.12 14.10 -25.34
N GLU A 220 -5.84 15.35 -24.97
CA GLU A 220 -4.89 16.21 -25.68
C GLU A 220 -3.46 15.67 -25.60
N PHE A 221 -3.03 15.14 -24.46
CA PHE A 221 -1.73 14.50 -24.33
C PHE A 221 -1.58 13.28 -25.23
N VAL A 222 -2.60 12.41 -25.28
CA VAL A 222 -2.59 11.22 -26.16
C VAL A 222 -2.55 11.63 -27.63
N GLU A 223 -3.32 12.62 -28.04
CA GLU A 223 -3.31 13.16 -29.41
C GLU A 223 -1.94 13.73 -29.79
N ILE A 224 -1.34 14.53 -28.92
CA ILE A 224 0.01 15.08 -29.11
C ILE A 224 1.06 13.97 -29.22
N ALA A 225 0.97 12.95 -28.37
CA ALA A 225 1.87 11.81 -28.39
C ALA A 225 1.74 11.01 -29.69
N ALA A 226 0.52 10.80 -30.18
CA ALA A 226 0.27 10.14 -31.46
C ALA A 226 0.87 10.94 -32.64
N ASP A 227 0.66 12.26 -32.65
CA ASP A 227 1.19 13.17 -33.67
C ASP A 227 2.73 13.17 -33.70
N ILE A 228 3.39 13.37 -32.55
CA ILE A 228 4.85 13.47 -32.46
C ILE A 228 5.53 12.12 -32.76
N SER A 229 4.94 11.02 -32.28
CA SER A 229 5.50 9.68 -32.51
C SER A 229 5.26 9.15 -33.93
N CYS A 230 4.45 9.87 -34.74
CA CYS A 230 3.98 9.44 -36.05
C CYS A 230 3.34 8.04 -36.02
N GLY A 231 2.61 7.71 -34.95
CA GLY A 231 1.94 6.41 -34.80
C GLY A 231 2.86 5.19 -34.66
N ARG A 232 4.15 5.39 -34.29
CA ARG A 232 5.10 4.27 -34.09
C ARG A 232 4.79 3.39 -32.88
N GLY A 233 3.91 3.83 -31.98
CA GLY A 233 3.51 3.07 -30.79
C GLY A 233 4.58 2.96 -29.70
N ASN A 234 5.65 3.76 -29.78
CA ASN A 234 6.73 3.78 -28.78
C ASN A 234 6.58 4.93 -27.76
N VAL A 235 5.40 5.50 -27.64
CA VAL A 235 5.02 6.42 -26.55
C VAL A 235 3.85 5.79 -25.83
N GLN A 236 3.98 5.59 -24.53
CA GLN A 236 3.02 4.84 -23.72
C GLN A 236 2.71 5.59 -22.43
N PHE A 237 1.46 5.55 -22.01
CA PHE A 237 0.99 6.24 -20.80
C PHE A 237 0.79 5.27 -19.64
N VAL A 238 1.19 5.74 -18.45
CA VAL A 238 0.86 5.18 -17.15
C VAL A 238 0.01 6.22 -16.43
N VAL A 239 -1.27 5.92 -16.23
CA VAL A 239 -2.24 6.85 -15.63
C VAL A 239 -2.59 6.38 -14.23
N ASP A 240 -2.38 7.25 -13.24
CA ASP A 240 -2.86 7.03 -11.88
C ASP A 240 -4.32 7.48 -11.74
N GLU A 241 -5.19 6.53 -11.42
CA GLU A 241 -6.63 6.71 -11.24
C GLU A 241 -7.07 6.55 -9.79
N ALA A 242 -6.18 6.81 -8.83
CA ALA A 242 -6.50 6.66 -7.43
C ALA A 242 -7.65 7.55 -6.94
N HIS A 243 -7.81 8.76 -7.51
CA HIS A 243 -8.85 9.75 -7.12
C HIS A 243 -10.05 9.82 -8.07
N SER A 244 -10.08 8.98 -9.10
CA SER A 244 -11.11 8.96 -10.14
C SER A 244 -11.84 7.61 -10.23
N THR A 245 -11.17 6.52 -9.85
CA THR A 245 -11.78 5.19 -9.70
C THR A 245 -13.01 5.28 -8.80
N GLY A 246 -14.14 4.72 -9.23
CA GLY A 246 -15.42 4.76 -8.52
C GLY A 246 -16.26 6.01 -8.77
N LEU A 247 -15.65 7.11 -9.26
CA LEU A 247 -16.33 8.40 -9.44
C LEU A 247 -16.64 8.74 -10.90
N PHE A 248 -15.74 8.38 -11.82
CA PHE A 248 -15.85 8.70 -13.24
C PHE A 248 -16.03 7.44 -14.08
N GLY A 249 -16.52 7.62 -15.30
CA GLY A 249 -16.74 6.52 -16.22
C GLY A 249 -18.06 5.79 -15.96
N PRO A 250 -18.61 5.10 -16.97
CA PRO A 250 -19.73 4.19 -16.76
C PRO A 250 -19.43 3.20 -15.64
N GLN A 251 -20.33 3.11 -14.66
CA GLN A 251 -20.19 2.24 -13.47
C GLN A 251 -18.99 2.58 -12.56
N GLY A 252 -18.40 3.77 -12.67
CA GLY A 252 -17.26 4.18 -11.83
C GLY A 252 -15.93 3.53 -12.27
N ARG A 253 -15.80 3.15 -13.55
CA ARG A 253 -14.62 2.45 -14.07
C ARG A 253 -13.35 3.30 -14.15
N GLY A 254 -13.48 4.63 -14.06
CA GLY A 254 -12.36 5.57 -14.14
C GLY A 254 -12.52 6.58 -15.28
N PHE A 255 -11.69 7.61 -15.21
CA PHE A 255 -11.59 8.71 -16.16
C PHE A 255 -11.04 8.28 -17.53
N VAL A 256 -10.11 7.31 -17.59
CA VAL A 256 -9.65 6.73 -18.88
C VAL A 256 -10.84 6.09 -19.61
N CYS A 257 -11.72 5.40 -18.88
CA CYS A 257 -12.95 4.82 -19.44
C CYS A 257 -13.98 5.88 -19.84
N GLU A 258 -14.12 6.95 -19.04
CA GLU A 258 -14.97 8.11 -19.39
C GLU A 258 -14.58 8.72 -20.75
N LEU A 259 -13.26 8.80 -21.03
CA LEU A 259 -12.73 9.33 -22.28
C LEU A 259 -12.70 8.31 -23.43
N GLY A 260 -12.93 7.02 -23.15
CA GLY A 260 -12.84 5.95 -24.14
C GLY A 260 -11.41 5.65 -24.60
N LEU A 261 -10.41 5.92 -23.74
CA LEU A 261 -8.98 5.81 -24.02
C LEU A 261 -8.37 4.49 -23.54
N GLU A 262 -9.17 3.49 -23.15
CA GLU A 262 -8.67 2.24 -22.53
C GLU A 262 -7.68 1.48 -23.44
N LYS A 263 -7.71 1.71 -24.75
CA LYS A 263 -6.81 1.08 -25.73
C LYS A 263 -5.55 1.89 -26.03
N ASP A 264 -5.52 3.16 -25.64
CA ASP A 264 -4.42 4.10 -25.89
C ASP A 264 -3.50 4.24 -24.67
N ILE A 265 -3.95 3.77 -23.51
CA ILE A 265 -3.20 3.80 -22.25
C ILE A 265 -2.64 2.40 -21.95
N ALA A 266 -1.32 2.31 -21.74
CA ALA A 266 -0.66 1.02 -21.50
C ALA A 266 -0.98 0.47 -20.11
N LEU A 267 -1.00 1.32 -19.09
CA LEU A 267 -1.19 0.94 -17.70
C LEU A 267 -2.07 1.96 -16.99
N VAL A 268 -3.05 1.46 -16.24
CA VAL A 268 -3.90 2.27 -15.38
C VAL A 268 -3.80 1.73 -13.96
N ILE A 269 -3.55 2.64 -13.01
CA ILE A 269 -3.43 2.29 -11.59
C ILE A 269 -4.72 2.66 -10.90
N HIS A 270 -5.45 1.65 -10.44
CA HIS A 270 -6.65 1.85 -9.62
C HIS A 270 -6.32 1.67 -8.14
N THR A 271 -6.83 2.57 -7.28
CA THR A 271 -6.71 2.43 -5.82
C THR A 271 -8.08 2.15 -5.22
N PHE A 272 -8.17 1.09 -4.41
CA PHE A 272 -9.41 0.73 -3.75
C PHE A 272 -9.61 1.41 -2.39
N GLY A 273 -8.55 1.95 -1.80
CA GLY A 273 -8.56 2.59 -0.47
C GLY A 273 -9.19 3.98 -0.41
N LYS A 274 -9.78 4.44 -1.52
CA LYS A 274 -10.44 5.75 -1.63
C LYS A 274 -11.94 5.56 -1.86
N ALA A 275 -12.49 5.97 -3.01
CA ALA A 275 -13.91 5.87 -3.31
C ALA A 275 -14.48 4.44 -3.17
N MET A 276 -13.68 3.41 -3.45
CA MET A 276 -14.10 2.01 -3.33
C MET A 276 -14.11 1.48 -1.88
N GLY A 277 -13.62 2.26 -0.90
CA GLY A 277 -13.74 1.97 0.52
C GLY A 277 -13.09 0.65 0.99
N SER A 278 -12.11 0.12 0.26
CA SER A 278 -11.49 -1.19 0.51
C SER A 278 -9.97 -1.12 0.48
N ALA A 279 -9.26 -1.95 1.24
CA ALA A 279 -7.81 -2.01 1.18
C ALA A 279 -7.34 -3.45 1.00
N GLY A 280 -6.13 -3.64 0.46
CA GLY A 280 -5.48 -4.94 0.51
C GLY A 280 -5.35 -5.39 1.96
N VAL A 281 -5.76 -6.62 2.26
CA VAL A 281 -5.65 -7.17 3.62
C VAL A 281 -4.17 -7.39 3.94
N GLU A 282 -3.66 -6.68 4.96
CA GLU A 282 -2.30 -6.86 5.45
C GLU A 282 -2.19 -8.08 6.40
N HIS A 283 -1.06 -8.78 6.36
CA HIS A 283 -0.75 -9.92 7.21
C HIS A 283 0.43 -9.62 8.17
N PRO A 284 0.40 -10.05 9.46
CA PRO A 284 -0.74 -10.39 10.30
C PRO A 284 -0.87 -9.46 11.51
N VAL A 285 -2.10 -9.16 11.92
CA VAL A 285 -2.40 -9.16 13.35
C VAL A 285 -3.27 -10.38 13.59
N VAL A 286 -2.70 -11.31 14.34
CA VAL A 286 -3.25 -12.59 14.75
C VAL A 286 -4.75 -12.48 15.12
N PRO A 287 -5.65 -13.34 14.60
CA PRO A 287 -7.06 -13.33 14.98
C PRO A 287 -7.24 -13.52 16.49
N LEU A 288 -8.24 -12.85 17.07
CA LEU A 288 -8.58 -13.00 18.48
C LEU A 288 -8.77 -14.50 18.79
N ASN A 289 -8.00 -15.03 19.75
CA ASN A 289 -7.99 -16.43 20.21
C ASN A 289 -7.29 -17.48 19.33
N GLN A 290 -6.40 -17.13 18.40
CA GLN A 290 -5.52 -18.14 17.76
C GLN A 290 -4.05 -17.79 17.90
N SER A 291 -3.26 -18.56 18.65
CA SER A 291 -1.80 -18.38 18.66
C SER A 291 -1.15 -19.14 17.50
N ARG A 292 -0.19 -18.53 16.80
CA ARG A 292 0.75 -19.23 15.92
C ARG A 292 2.18 -18.97 16.38
N LEU A 293 2.99 -20.02 16.45
CA LEU A 293 4.42 -19.93 16.67
C LEU A 293 5.13 -20.04 15.32
N ARG A 294 5.87 -19.00 14.92
CA ARG A 294 6.76 -19.05 13.77
C ARG A 294 8.17 -19.38 14.26
N ILE A 295 8.68 -20.52 13.86
CA ILE A 295 10.06 -20.94 14.14
C ILE A 295 10.88 -20.66 12.89
N THR A 296 11.90 -19.81 13.01
CA THR A 296 12.84 -19.52 11.92
C THR A 296 14.20 -20.10 12.32
N LEU A 297 14.68 -21.07 11.54
CA LEU A 297 16.02 -21.63 11.70
C LEU A 297 16.99 -20.85 10.82
N HIS A 298 18.11 -20.43 11.39
CA HIS A 298 19.17 -19.72 10.68
C HIS A 298 20.31 -20.69 10.32
N ALA A 299 21.11 -20.34 9.32
CA ALA A 299 22.29 -21.14 8.92
C ALA A 299 23.37 -21.27 10.02
N ALA A 300 23.24 -20.52 11.12
CA ALA A 300 24.10 -20.60 12.29
C ALA A 300 23.61 -21.61 13.35
N ASN A 301 22.40 -22.17 13.20
CA ASN A 301 21.91 -23.19 14.11
C ASN A 301 22.58 -24.53 13.85
N THR A 302 22.99 -25.20 14.93
CA THR A 302 23.59 -26.53 14.83
C THR A 302 22.50 -27.59 14.60
N GLU A 303 22.88 -28.75 14.06
CA GLU A 303 21.93 -29.88 13.93
C GLU A 303 21.34 -30.28 15.28
N ASP A 304 22.14 -30.26 16.36
CA ASP A 304 21.68 -30.56 17.72
C ASP A 304 20.63 -29.57 18.23
N GLU A 305 20.76 -28.27 17.90
CA GLU A 305 19.76 -27.25 18.27
C GLU A 305 18.44 -27.44 17.52
N VAL A 306 18.52 -27.82 16.24
CA VAL A 306 17.34 -28.08 15.41
C VAL A 306 16.64 -29.36 15.87
N GLU A 307 17.40 -30.42 16.12
CA GLU A 307 16.90 -31.71 16.61
C GLU A 307 16.31 -31.56 18.02
N GLY A 308 16.97 -30.83 18.93
CA GLY A 308 16.45 -30.55 20.27
C GLY A 308 15.14 -29.76 20.26
N LEU A 309 14.99 -28.81 19.33
CA LEU A 309 13.73 -28.10 19.13
C LEU A 309 12.63 -29.03 18.60
N ALA A 310 12.94 -29.86 17.59
CA ALA A 310 11.98 -30.83 17.05
C ALA A 310 11.52 -31.83 18.12
N GLN A 311 12.43 -32.36 18.93
CA GLN A 311 12.11 -33.27 20.03
C GLN A 311 11.25 -32.60 21.10
N SER A 312 11.52 -31.33 21.42
CA SER A 312 10.71 -30.57 22.37
C SER A 312 9.28 -30.35 21.89
N ILE A 313 9.11 -30.09 20.58
CA ILE A 313 7.78 -29.94 19.96
C ILE A 313 7.03 -31.28 19.95
N LEU A 314 7.70 -32.37 19.60
CA LEU A 314 7.11 -33.71 19.59
C LEU A 314 6.69 -34.14 21.00
N ALA A 315 7.54 -33.93 22.00
CA ALA A 315 7.22 -34.24 23.39
C ALA A 315 6.01 -33.43 23.90
N TRP A 316 5.93 -32.14 23.54
CA TRP A 316 4.77 -31.30 23.85
C TRP A 316 3.49 -31.79 23.14
N ALA A 317 3.59 -32.18 21.87
CA ALA A 317 2.46 -32.68 21.09
C ALA A 317 1.92 -34.00 21.65
N ASP A 318 2.81 -34.93 22.00
CA ASP A 318 2.45 -36.21 22.64
C ASP A 318 1.76 -36.00 23.99
N GLU A 319 2.26 -35.07 24.81
CA GLU A 319 1.62 -34.72 26.08
C GLU A 319 0.23 -34.11 25.87
N THR A 320 0.10 -33.22 24.88
CA THR A 320 -1.19 -32.59 24.52
C THR A 320 -2.22 -33.64 24.11
N LEU A 321 -1.84 -34.57 23.22
CA LEU A 321 -2.71 -35.67 22.79
C LEU A 321 -3.09 -36.58 23.97
N ALA A 322 -2.15 -36.87 24.88
CA ALA A 322 -2.44 -37.66 26.07
C ALA A 322 -3.45 -36.97 27.01
N ILE A 323 -3.41 -35.64 27.12
CA ILE A 323 -4.38 -34.86 27.89
C ILE A 323 -5.75 -34.87 27.20
N GLU A 324 -5.81 -34.62 25.89
CA GLU A 324 -7.06 -34.57 25.12
C GLU A 324 -7.78 -35.92 25.09
N GLU A 325 -7.04 -37.03 25.03
CA GLU A 325 -7.58 -38.38 25.06
C GLU A 325 -7.88 -38.89 26.48
N GLY A 326 -7.66 -38.07 27.52
CA GLY A 326 -7.89 -38.43 28.92
C GLY A 326 -6.94 -39.52 29.44
N ARG A 327 -5.79 -39.71 28.77
CA ARG A 327 -4.71 -40.63 29.17
C ARG A 327 -3.74 -40.01 30.19
N SER A 328 -3.91 -38.73 30.52
CA SER A 328 -3.15 -38.00 31.53
C SER A 328 -4.07 -37.49 32.63
N GLU A 329 -3.64 -37.55 33.89
CA GLU A 329 -4.33 -36.91 35.02
C GLU A 329 -4.16 -35.38 35.03
N GLU A 330 -3.18 -34.90 34.26
CA GLU A 330 -2.86 -33.49 34.12
C GLU A 330 -3.81 -32.78 33.14
N LYS A 331 -4.12 -31.51 33.42
CA LYS A 331 -5.07 -30.73 32.61
C LYS A 331 -4.43 -29.82 31.57
N VAL A 332 -3.12 -29.60 31.67
CA VAL A 332 -2.32 -28.74 30.80
C VAL A 332 -0.91 -29.33 30.68
N THR A 333 -0.16 -28.97 29.64
CA THR A 333 1.19 -29.51 29.41
C THR A 333 2.21 -29.01 30.43
N GLN A 334 3.33 -29.72 30.57
CA GLN A 334 4.44 -29.35 31.44
C GLN A 334 4.96 -27.94 31.13
N SER A 335 5.11 -27.62 29.84
CA SER A 335 5.53 -26.29 29.39
C SER A 335 4.57 -25.20 29.87
N ALA A 336 3.25 -25.45 29.82
CA ALA A 336 2.25 -24.53 30.34
C ALA A 336 2.33 -24.38 31.87
N ARG A 337 2.54 -25.48 32.61
CA ARG A 337 2.74 -25.44 34.07
C ARG A 337 3.95 -24.60 34.46
N VAL A 338 5.08 -24.77 33.77
CA VAL A 338 6.30 -23.97 33.99
C VAL A 338 6.04 -22.47 33.77
N VAL A 339 5.30 -22.12 32.71
CA VAL A 339 4.93 -20.73 32.45
C VAL A 339 3.98 -20.19 33.52
N TYR A 340 3.00 -20.97 33.98
CA TYR A 340 2.09 -20.55 35.05
C TYR A 340 2.81 -20.35 36.39
N ASP A 341 3.76 -21.22 36.73
CA ASP A 341 4.59 -21.07 37.93
C ASP A 341 5.48 -19.82 37.85
N TRP A 342 6.06 -19.55 36.67
CA TRP A 342 6.82 -18.32 36.44
C TRP A 342 5.95 -17.06 36.54
N MET A 343 4.79 -17.04 35.88
CA MET A 343 3.84 -15.93 35.97
C MET A 343 3.39 -15.66 37.42
N LYS A 344 3.18 -16.72 38.19
CA LYS A 344 2.83 -16.62 39.61
C LYS A 344 3.98 -16.07 40.45
N HIS A 345 5.23 -16.45 40.15
CA HIS A 345 6.42 -15.91 40.80
C HIS A 345 6.57 -14.39 40.51
N GLU A 346 6.27 -13.96 39.29
CA GLU A 346 6.36 -12.56 38.86
C GLU A 346 5.11 -11.72 39.20
N GLY A 347 4.10 -12.29 39.86
CA GLY A 347 2.86 -11.59 40.24
C GLY A 347 1.96 -11.22 39.05
N LEU A 348 2.09 -11.91 37.92
CA LEU A 348 1.31 -11.66 36.70
C LEU A 348 -0.05 -12.37 36.78
N VAL A 349 -1.14 -11.60 36.80
CA VAL A 349 -2.53 -12.13 36.79
C VAL A 349 -3.08 -12.07 35.35
N GLY A 350 -2.91 -13.16 34.60
CA GLY A 350 -3.35 -13.30 33.21
C GLY A 350 -2.43 -12.63 32.16
N PHE A 351 -2.63 -12.95 30.88
CA PHE A 351 -1.88 -12.38 29.74
C PHE A 351 -2.29 -10.93 29.40
N GLY A 352 -2.67 -10.11 30.38
CA GLY A 352 -3.03 -8.71 30.14
C GLY A 352 -4.23 -8.50 29.21
N LEU A 353 -5.18 -9.45 29.17
CA LEU A 353 -6.44 -9.31 28.45
C LEU A 353 -7.58 -9.10 29.47
N THR A 354 -7.99 -7.84 29.64
CA THR A 354 -9.32 -7.45 30.15
C THR A 354 -10.26 -7.18 29.00
#